data_AF-A0A4R8TBQ3-F1
#
_entry.id   AF-A0A4R8TBQ3-F1
#
_cell.length_a   1.000
_cell.length_b   1.000
_cell.length_c   1.000
_cell.angle_alpha   90.00
_cell.angle_beta   90.00
_cell.angle_gamma   90.00
#
_symmetry.space_group_name_H-M   'P 1'
#
loop_
_entity.id
_entity.type
_entity.pdbx_description
1 polymer ?
#
loop_
_entity_poly.entity_id
_entity_poly.type
_entity_poly.pdbx_seq_one_letter_code
_entity_poly.pdbx_strand_id
1 'polypeptide(L)'
;MRFSTAFVSVAAGVVSASPHLSNTNYMKNPHFRRASPNEWTPAGPDDFRGPCPMMNTLANHGFLPHDGRNLTQDTVVSALNEALNFNQSLGTLMFQMAIVANPEPNATFFTLDHLNRHNVLEHDASLSRTDAFFGSNHIFNQTVFDESRKYWTADVLDANMLANSKVARQVTSKAFNPNYTFTATVENFSLGEVAAPIIVFGDIDAGTVNKTLVEYFFQNERLPAELGWAKKSQVISQEDILKVVEMINKASSLITGSEEAKHQAKIRDLHMGFSVLAQLK
;
A
#
# COMPACT_ATOMS: atom_id res chain seq x y z
N MET A 1 -47.40 -39.68 22.20
CA MET A 1 -47.53 -39.15 20.82
C MET A 1 -46.86 -37.78 20.79
N ARG A 2 -45.60 -37.70 20.35
CA ARG A 2 -44.88 -36.44 20.14
C ARG A 2 -44.33 -36.48 18.72
N PHE A 3 -44.87 -35.64 17.85
CA PHE A 3 -44.38 -35.45 16.49
C PHE A 3 -43.13 -34.55 16.55
N SER A 4 -42.01 -35.04 16.03
CA SER A 4 -40.84 -34.22 15.71
C SER A 4 -40.74 -34.10 14.20
N THR A 5 -41.01 -32.91 13.69
CA THR A 5 -40.73 -32.50 12.31
C THR A 5 -39.26 -32.09 12.20
N ALA A 6 -38.47 -32.85 11.44
CA ALA A 6 -37.13 -32.47 11.03
C ALA A 6 -37.23 -31.56 9.79
N PHE A 7 -36.76 -30.32 9.92
CA PHE A 7 -36.51 -29.43 8.79
C PHE A 7 -35.08 -29.66 8.30
N VAL A 8 -34.95 -30.23 7.11
CA VAL A 8 -33.68 -30.25 6.35
C VAL A 8 -33.56 -28.91 5.64
N SER A 9 -32.75 -28.02 6.18
CA SER A 9 -32.38 -26.76 5.53
C SER A 9 -31.27 -27.02 4.52
N VAL A 10 -31.60 -27.04 3.23
CA VAL A 10 -30.61 -26.96 2.15
C VAL A 10 -30.19 -25.50 2.02
N ALA A 11 -29.03 -25.16 2.59
CA ALA A 11 -28.40 -23.87 2.36
C ALA A 11 -27.80 -23.86 0.95
N ALA A 12 -28.53 -23.31 -0.02
CA ALA A 12 -27.99 -22.96 -1.32
C ALA A 12 -27.07 -21.75 -1.16
N GLY A 13 -25.76 -21.98 -1.11
CA GLY A 13 -24.76 -20.92 -1.18
C GLY A 13 -24.85 -20.22 -2.53
N VAL A 14 -25.31 -18.97 -2.52
CA VAL A 14 -25.25 -18.09 -3.69
C VAL A 14 -23.80 -17.65 -3.87
N VAL A 15 -23.10 -18.32 -4.79
CA VAL A 15 -21.85 -17.79 -5.36
C VAL A 15 -22.23 -16.55 -6.16
N SER A 16 -21.96 -15.36 -5.62
CA SER A 16 -22.09 -14.11 -6.37
C SER A 16 -20.96 -14.05 -7.40
N ALA A 17 -21.18 -14.61 -8.59
CA ALA A 17 -20.35 -14.29 -9.74
C ALA A 17 -20.69 -12.85 -10.16
N SER A 18 -19.77 -11.91 -9.89
CA SER A 18 -19.89 -10.55 -10.41
C SER A 18 -19.88 -10.60 -11.95
N PRO A 19 -20.92 -10.09 -12.64
CA PRO A 19 -21.11 -10.30 -14.07
C PRO A 19 -20.17 -9.48 -14.97
N HIS A 20 -19.24 -8.70 -14.40
CA HIS A 20 -18.42 -7.78 -15.19
C HIS A 20 -17.28 -8.44 -15.99
N LEU A 21 -16.89 -9.68 -15.65
CA LEU A 21 -15.98 -10.50 -16.46
C LEU A 21 -16.68 -11.62 -17.25
N SER A 22 -18.01 -11.71 -17.20
CA SER A 22 -18.77 -12.64 -18.06
C SER A 22 -18.74 -12.26 -19.54
N ASN A 23 -18.08 -11.15 -19.90
CA ASN A 23 -17.85 -10.79 -21.28
C ASN A 23 -16.84 -11.78 -21.88
N THR A 24 -17.37 -12.82 -22.54
CA THR A 24 -16.66 -13.96 -23.15
C THR A 24 -15.52 -13.59 -24.11
N ASN A 25 -15.37 -12.30 -24.43
CA ASN A 25 -14.27 -11.77 -25.24
C ASN A 25 -12.96 -11.62 -24.45
N TYR A 26 -12.99 -11.33 -23.14
CA TYR A 26 -11.77 -11.25 -22.33
C TYR A 26 -11.18 -12.63 -22.02
N MET A 27 -12.02 -13.65 -21.78
CA MET A 27 -11.56 -15.04 -21.58
C MET A 27 -10.97 -15.69 -22.85
N LYS A 28 -11.08 -15.06 -24.02
CA LYS A 28 -10.42 -15.51 -25.26
C LYS A 28 -9.01 -14.95 -25.43
N ASN A 29 -8.63 -13.97 -24.62
CA ASN A 29 -7.28 -13.42 -24.64
C ASN A 29 -6.37 -14.33 -23.79
N PRO A 30 -5.32 -14.96 -24.37
CA PRO A 30 -4.46 -15.90 -23.66
C PRO A 30 -3.70 -15.28 -22.48
N HIS A 31 -3.64 -13.95 -22.41
CA HIS A 31 -3.00 -13.21 -21.32
C HIS A 31 -3.90 -13.07 -20.08
N PHE A 32 -5.22 -13.24 -20.21
CA PHE A 32 -6.13 -13.24 -19.07
C PHE A 32 -6.31 -14.66 -18.54
N ARG A 33 -6.27 -14.79 -17.21
CA ARG A 33 -6.59 -16.03 -16.50
C ARG A 33 -7.89 -15.85 -15.73
N ARG A 34 -8.39 -16.94 -15.15
CA ARG A 34 -9.55 -16.86 -14.27
C ARG A 34 -9.19 -16.01 -13.03
N ALA A 35 -9.85 -14.87 -12.90
CA ALA A 35 -9.72 -14.00 -11.74
C ALA A 35 -10.24 -14.71 -10.47
N SER A 36 -9.40 -14.83 -9.44
CA SER A 36 -9.80 -15.43 -8.16
C SER A 36 -8.83 -15.08 -7.04
N PRO A 37 -9.32 -14.76 -5.82
CA PRO A 37 -8.44 -14.58 -4.66
C PRO A 37 -7.81 -15.90 -4.18
N ASN A 38 -8.35 -17.05 -4.59
CA ASN A 38 -7.89 -18.37 -4.17
C ASN A 38 -6.99 -19.05 -5.22
N GLU A 39 -7.04 -18.63 -6.47
CA GLU A 39 -6.18 -19.16 -7.54
C GLU A 39 -5.03 -18.18 -7.75
N TRP A 40 -3.79 -18.65 -7.60
CA TRP A 40 -2.58 -17.87 -7.81
C TRP A 40 -1.64 -18.65 -8.72
N THR A 41 -0.91 -17.95 -9.58
CA THR A 41 0.18 -18.56 -10.36
C THR A 41 1.36 -17.60 -10.38
N PRO A 42 2.61 -18.08 -10.30
CA PRO A 42 3.76 -17.20 -10.40
C PRO A 42 3.86 -16.60 -11.81
N ALA A 43 4.48 -15.42 -11.90
CA ALA A 43 4.91 -14.84 -13.15
C ALA A 43 5.93 -15.75 -13.86
N GLY A 44 5.78 -15.93 -15.17
CA GLY A 44 6.79 -16.55 -16.02
C GLY A 44 7.95 -15.60 -16.34
N PRO A 45 9.01 -16.11 -17.01
CA PRO A 45 10.20 -15.30 -17.35
C PRO A 45 9.93 -14.09 -18.26
N ASP A 46 8.86 -14.15 -19.07
CA ASP A 46 8.50 -13.10 -20.04
C ASP A 46 7.36 -12.18 -19.56
N ASP A 47 6.83 -12.47 -18.37
CA ASP A 47 5.74 -11.71 -17.75
C ASP A 47 6.31 -10.49 -17.02
N PHE A 48 5.71 -9.33 -17.26
CA PHE A 48 6.13 -8.09 -16.65
C PHE A 48 5.61 -7.97 -15.22
N ARG A 49 6.48 -7.55 -14.31
CA ARG A 49 6.17 -7.20 -12.92
C ARG A 49 6.86 -5.89 -12.57
N GLY A 50 6.26 -5.19 -11.60
CA GLY A 50 6.63 -3.84 -11.20
C GLY A 50 7.11 -3.76 -9.74
N PRO A 51 7.37 -2.54 -9.22
CA PRO A 51 7.70 -2.33 -7.82
C PRO A 51 6.46 -2.42 -6.90
N CYS A 52 5.25 -2.31 -7.46
CA CYS A 52 4.01 -2.34 -6.70
C CYS A 52 3.59 -3.79 -6.39
N PRO A 53 3.65 -4.25 -5.13
CA PRO A 53 3.30 -5.63 -4.78
C PRO A 53 1.83 -5.95 -5.07
N MET A 54 0.93 -4.96 -4.97
CA MET A 54 -0.50 -5.20 -5.23
C MET A 54 -0.76 -5.44 -6.71
N MET A 55 -0.19 -4.64 -7.60
CA MET A 55 -0.39 -4.83 -9.04
C MET A 55 0.21 -6.16 -9.52
N ASN A 56 1.37 -6.55 -8.98
CA ASN A 56 1.95 -7.88 -9.21
C ASN A 56 1.02 -9.00 -8.71
N THR A 57 0.48 -8.85 -7.51
CA THR A 57 -0.49 -9.77 -6.92
C THR A 57 -1.74 -9.92 -7.81
N LEU A 58 -2.32 -8.82 -8.27
CA LEU A 58 -3.52 -8.86 -9.12
C LEU A 58 -3.26 -9.54 -10.48
N ALA A 59 -2.06 -9.37 -11.07
CA ALA A 59 -1.65 -10.14 -12.25
C ALA A 59 -1.45 -11.63 -11.94
N ASN A 60 -0.81 -11.97 -10.81
CA ASN A 60 -0.62 -13.36 -10.37
C ASN A 60 -1.95 -14.09 -10.09
N HIS A 61 -2.99 -13.35 -9.70
CA HIS A 61 -4.35 -13.85 -9.45
C HIS A 61 -5.30 -13.73 -10.66
N GLY A 62 -4.81 -13.24 -11.81
CA GLY A 62 -5.59 -13.13 -13.05
C GLY A 62 -6.63 -12.00 -13.08
N PHE A 63 -6.66 -11.11 -12.08
CA PHE A 63 -7.52 -9.91 -12.10
C PHE A 63 -7.02 -8.89 -13.13
N LEU A 64 -5.69 -8.79 -13.29
CA LEU A 64 -5.04 -8.10 -14.40
C LEU A 64 -4.55 -9.13 -15.43
N PRO A 65 -4.24 -8.71 -16.67
CA PRO A 65 -3.44 -9.50 -17.60
C PRO A 65 -2.23 -10.11 -16.88
N HIS A 66 -2.12 -11.44 -16.92
CA HIS A 66 -1.12 -12.18 -16.15
C HIS A 66 0.30 -11.86 -16.60
N ASP A 67 0.46 -11.50 -17.87
CA ASP A 67 1.71 -11.05 -18.46
C ASP A 67 2.11 -9.62 -18.07
N GLY A 68 1.27 -8.90 -17.33
CA GLY A 68 1.51 -7.54 -16.89
C GLY A 68 1.52 -6.50 -18.02
N ARG A 69 0.96 -6.81 -19.19
CA ARG A 69 0.94 -5.94 -20.37
C ARG A 69 -0.43 -5.29 -20.58
N ASN A 70 -0.44 -4.22 -21.38
CA ASN A 70 -1.65 -3.53 -21.86
C ASN A 70 -2.68 -3.19 -20.76
N LEU A 71 -2.21 -2.58 -19.67
CA LEU A 71 -3.07 -2.16 -18.56
C LEU A 71 -3.77 -0.84 -18.92
N THR A 72 -4.97 -0.95 -19.48
CA THR A 72 -5.85 0.19 -19.78
C THR A 72 -6.63 0.64 -18.55
N GLN A 73 -7.24 1.82 -18.60
CA GLN A 73 -8.07 2.33 -17.50
C GLN A 73 -9.17 1.35 -17.10
N ASP A 74 -9.95 0.85 -18.06
CA ASP A 74 -11.04 -0.08 -17.79
C ASP A 74 -10.54 -1.38 -17.16
N THR A 75 -9.39 -1.88 -17.62
CA THR A 75 -8.75 -3.08 -17.06
C THR A 75 -8.37 -2.88 -15.60
N VAL A 76 -7.69 -1.77 -15.30
CA VAL A 76 -7.23 -1.44 -13.94
C VAL A 76 -8.42 -1.19 -13.01
N VAL A 77 -9.41 -0.42 -13.45
CA VAL A 77 -10.59 -0.12 -12.63
C VAL A 77 -11.40 -1.38 -12.33
N SER A 78 -11.63 -2.23 -13.33
CA SER A 78 -12.32 -3.51 -13.14
C SER A 78 -11.58 -4.41 -12.16
N ALA A 79 -10.26 -4.54 -12.30
CA ALA A 79 -9.44 -5.37 -11.42
C ALA A 79 -9.46 -4.90 -9.96
N LEU A 80 -9.30 -3.59 -9.73
CA LEU A 80 -9.33 -3.00 -8.39
C LEU A 80 -10.72 -3.12 -7.75
N ASN A 81 -11.79 -2.93 -8.52
CA ASN A 81 -13.15 -3.13 -8.02
C ASN A 81 -13.39 -4.60 -7.65
N GLU A 82 -13.07 -5.52 -8.55
CA GLU A 82 -13.38 -6.93 -8.37
C GLU A 82 -12.57 -7.56 -7.23
N ALA A 83 -11.27 -7.26 -7.16
CA ALA A 83 -10.36 -7.85 -6.18
C ALA A 83 -10.41 -7.16 -4.81
N LEU A 84 -10.54 -5.83 -4.79
CA LEU A 84 -10.34 -5.02 -3.57
C LEU A 84 -11.57 -4.20 -3.15
N ASN A 85 -12.62 -4.17 -3.97
CA ASN A 85 -13.85 -3.38 -3.74
C ASN A 85 -13.64 -1.87 -3.81
N PHE A 86 -12.64 -1.42 -4.58
CA PHE A 86 -12.43 0.01 -4.83
C PHE A 86 -13.50 0.54 -5.77
N ASN A 87 -14.04 1.74 -5.50
CA ASN A 87 -15.03 2.34 -6.39
C ASN A 87 -14.41 2.83 -7.72
N GLN A 88 -15.26 3.12 -8.70
CA GLN A 88 -14.85 3.58 -10.03
C GLN A 88 -13.93 4.81 -9.98
N SER A 89 -14.28 5.81 -9.17
CA SER A 89 -13.53 7.07 -9.07
C SER A 89 -12.13 6.85 -8.50
N LEU A 90 -12.00 6.02 -7.47
CA LEU A 90 -10.73 5.66 -6.87
C LEU A 90 -9.86 4.86 -7.86
N GLY A 91 -10.43 3.85 -8.53
CA GLY A 91 -9.71 3.09 -9.55
C GLY A 91 -9.24 3.98 -10.71
N THR A 92 -10.06 4.94 -11.13
CA THR A 92 -9.73 5.90 -12.21
C THR A 92 -8.58 6.80 -11.79
N LEU A 93 -8.62 7.31 -10.55
CA LEU A 93 -7.54 8.12 -9.99
C LEU A 93 -6.23 7.32 -9.94
N MET A 94 -6.27 6.07 -9.47
CA MET A 94 -5.09 5.21 -9.43
C MET A 94 -4.51 4.95 -10.82
N PHE A 95 -5.35 4.74 -11.84
CA PHE A 95 -4.89 4.65 -13.22
C PHE A 95 -4.24 5.95 -13.70
N GLN A 96 -4.85 7.10 -13.43
CA GLN A 96 -4.30 8.42 -13.81
C GLN A 96 -2.95 8.72 -13.13
N MET A 97 -2.76 8.24 -11.90
CA MET A 97 -1.45 8.32 -11.25
C MET A 97 -0.45 7.38 -11.94
N ALA A 98 -0.85 6.18 -12.34
CA ALA A 98 0.03 5.18 -12.93
C ALA A 98 0.45 5.45 -14.38
N ILE A 99 -0.41 6.07 -15.19
CA ILE A 99 -0.24 6.17 -16.64
C ILE A 99 1.03 6.95 -17.06
N VAL A 100 1.50 7.89 -16.22
CA VAL A 100 2.72 8.68 -16.46
C VAL A 100 3.99 7.81 -16.50
N ALA A 101 3.92 6.59 -16.01
CA ALA A 101 4.99 5.61 -16.12
C ALA A 101 5.21 5.16 -17.58
N ASN A 102 4.19 5.18 -18.43
CA ASN A 102 4.40 5.00 -19.86
C ASN A 102 5.04 6.29 -20.46
N PRO A 103 6.26 6.24 -21.02
CA PRO A 103 6.91 7.42 -21.58
C PRO A 103 6.29 7.89 -22.90
N GLU A 104 5.41 7.11 -23.52
CA GLU A 104 4.77 7.45 -24.79
C GLU A 104 3.83 8.67 -24.63
N PRO A 105 3.92 9.67 -25.53
CA PRO A 105 2.98 10.78 -25.54
C PRO A 105 1.54 10.28 -25.73
N ASN A 106 0.61 10.81 -24.93
CA ASN A 106 -0.82 10.44 -24.98
C ASN A 106 -1.08 8.94 -24.74
N ALA A 107 -0.25 8.27 -23.93
CA ALA A 107 -0.45 6.88 -23.56
C ALA A 107 -1.86 6.63 -23.00
N THR A 108 -2.48 5.53 -23.43
CA THR A 108 -3.80 5.07 -22.97
C THR A 108 -3.73 3.78 -22.15
N PHE A 109 -2.52 3.24 -21.99
CA PHE A 109 -2.21 2.08 -21.18
C PHE A 109 -0.80 2.19 -20.62
N PHE A 110 -0.49 1.39 -19.60
CA PHE A 110 0.88 1.13 -19.17
C PHE A 110 1.14 -0.37 -19.04
N THR A 111 2.39 -0.75 -18.78
CA THR A 111 2.76 -2.12 -18.42
C THR A 111 3.31 -2.13 -17.00
N LEU A 112 3.31 -3.28 -16.32
CA LEU A 112 3.94 -3.37 -15.01
C LEU A 112 5.44 -3.05 -15.05
N ASP A 113 6.11 -3.32 -16.18
CA ASP A 113 7.51 -2.96 -16.38
C ASP A 113 7.73 -1.44 -16.49
N HIS A 114 6.79 -0.70 -17.09
CA HIS A 114 6.88 0.77 -17.12
C HIS A 114 6.93 1.39 -15.72
N LEU A 115 6.29 0.74 -14.73
CA LEU A 115 6.33 1.20 -13.33
C LEU A 115 7.74 1.11 -12.71
N ASN A 116 8.69 0.38 -13.32
CA ASN A 116 10.08 0.26 -12.85
C ASN A 116 10.92 1.53 -13.13
N ARG A 117 10.39 2.50 -13.86
CA ARG A 117 11.10 3.74 -14.20
C ARG A 117 11.34 4.59 -12.95
N HIS A 118 12.62 4.72 -12.60
CA HIS A 118 13.05 5.48 -11.43
C HIS A 118 12.74 6.97 -11.54
N ASN A 119 12.32 7.57 -10.41
CA ASN A 119 11.95 8.99 -10.26
C ASN A 119 10.75 9.44 -11.11
N VAL A 120 9.86 8.51 -11.45
CA VAL A 120 8.56 8.83 -12.09
C VAL A 120 7.42 8.58 -11.10
N LEU A 121 7.27 7.33 -10.69
CA LEU A 121 6.40 6.88 -9.59
C LEU A 121 7.20 6.03 -8.60
N GLU A 122 8.02 5.12 -9.13
CA GLU A 122 9.04 4.44 -8.33
C GLU A 122 10.02 5.47 -7.73
N HIS A 123 10.38 5.23 -6.48
CA HIS A 123 11.19 6.14 -5.67
C HIS A 123 12.04 5.40 -4.62
N ASP A 124 13.08 6.10 -4.16
CA ASP A 124 13.93 5.66 -3.06
C ASP A 124 13.16 5.46 -1.73
N ALA A 125 13.80 4.80 -0.76
CA ALA A 125 13.23 4.54 0.57
C ALA A 125 11.94 3.71 0.53
N SER A 126 11.86 2.77 -0.41
CA SER A 126 10.80 1.76 -0.47
C SER A 126 10.84 0.83 0.77
N LEU A 127 9.67 0.33 1.18
CA LEU A 127 9.54 -0.59 2.32
C LEU A 127 10.11 -2.00 2.06
N SER A 128 10.21 -2.40 0.79
CA SER A 128 10.58 -3.78 0.42
C SER A 128 11.45 -3.89 -0.82
N ARG A 129 11.82 -2.76 -1.45
CA ARG A 129 12.63 -2.71 -2.67
C ARG A 129 13.91 -1.95 -2.39
N THR A 130 14.99 -2.35 -3.05
CA THR A 130 16.28 -1.68 -2.98
C THR A 130 16.21 -0.36 -3.75
N ASP A 131 16.85 0.72 -3.27
CA ASP A 131 16.95 1.96 -4.05
C ASP A 131 17.67 1.70 -5.38
N ALA A 132 17.25 2.37 -6.45
CA ALA A 132 17.77 2.13 -7.81
C ALA A 132 19.29 2.30 -7.92
N PHE A 133 19.89 3.14 -7.09
CA PHE A 133 21.34 3.32 -7.02
C PHE A 133 22.11 2.02 -6.70
N PHE A 134 21.54 1.13 -5.87
CA PHE A 134 22.21 -0.09 -5.41
C PHE A 134 21.87 -1.34 -6.23
N GLY A 135 20.84 -1.30 -7.09
CA GLY A 135 20.43 -2.48 -7.86
C GLY A 135 18.98 -2.43 -8.34
N SER A 136 18.28 -3.57 -8.24
CA SER A 136 16.89 -3.66 -8.69
C SER A 136 15.95 -2.91 -7.76
N ASN A 137 15.23 -1.94 -8.33
CA ASN A 137 14.23 -1.10 -7.65
C ASN A 137 12.82 -1.69 -7.61
N HIS A 138 12.62 -2.91 -8.13
CA HIS A 138 11.28 -3.48 -8.30
C HIS A 138 11.15 -4.92 -7.78
N ILE A 139 12.25 -5.68 -7.73
CA ILE A 139 12.26 -7.02 -7.14
C ILE A 139 12.18 -6.90 -5.61
N PHE A 140 11.30 -7.71 -5.01
CA PHE A 140 11.21 -7.82 -3.55
C PHE A 140 12.58 -8.18 -2.95
N ASN A 141 13.00 -7.42 -1.93
CA ASN A 141 14.24 -7.63 -1.22
C ASN A 141 13.95 -7.89 0.25
N GLN A 142 14.19 -9.13 0.69
CA GLN A 142 13.95 -9.56 2.06
C GLN A 142 14.76 -8.76 3.09
N THR A 143 16.02 -8.41 2.79
CA THR A 143 16.86 -7.62 3.70
C THR A 143 16.30 -6.22 3.92
N VAL A 144 15.84 -5.55 2.84
CA VAL A 144 15.19 -4.24 2.95
C VAL A 144 13.87 -4.36 3.71
N PHE A 145 13.08 -5.38 3.40
CA PHE A 145 11.82 -5.62 4.11
C PHE A 145 12.07 -5.86 5.60
N ASP A 146 13.10 -6.62 5.98
CA ASP A 146 13.48 -6.87 7.36
C ASP A 146 13.86 -5.59 8.11
N GLU A 147 14.46 -4.59 7.45
CA GLU A 147 14.67 -3.27 8.06
C GLU A 147 13.35 -2.59 8.43
N SER A 148 12.36 -2.61 7.54
CA SER A 148 11.02 -2.09 7.84
C SER A 148 10.35 -2.86 8.97
N ARG A 149 10.46 -4.20 8.96
CA ARG A 149 9.85 -5.08 9.98
C ARG A 149 10.38 -4.86 11.40
N LYS A 150 11.58 -4.28 11.58
CA LYS A 150 12.11 -3.94 12.91
C LYS A 150 11.18 -3.01 13.70
N TYR A 151 10.35 -2.24 13.02
CA TYR A 151 9.41 -1.29 13.63
C TYR A 151 8.01 -1.88 13.85
N TRP A 152 7.79 -3.13 13.47
CA TRP A 152 6.51 -3.84 13.58
C TRP A 152 6.50 -4.71 14.84
N THR A 153 6.36 -4.04 15.98
CA THR A 153 6.63 -4.59 17.32
C THR A 153 5.48 -5.38 17.95
N ALA A 154 4.34 -5.49 17.26
CA ALA A 154 3.18 -6.27 17.69
C ALA A 154 2.57 -7.08 16.54
N ASP A 155 1.68 -8.01 16.88
CA ASP A 155 0.95 -8.84 15.90
C ASP A 155 -0.10 -8.06 15.10
N VAL A 156 -0.60 -6.96 15.69
CA VAL A 156 -1.48 -5.99 15.03
C VAL A 156 -0.69 -4.68 14.90
N LEU A 157 -0.41 -4.30 13.67
CA LEU A 157 0.31 -3.08 13.32
C LEU A 157 -0.63 -1.90 13.40
N ASP A 158 -0.19 -0.81 14.00
CA ASP A 158 -0.88 0.48 13.96
C ASP A 158 -0.20 1.44 12.97
N ALA A 159 -0.79 2.63 12.82
CA ALA A 159 -0.24 3.70 12.00
C ALA A 159 1.19 4.10 12.40
N ASN A 160 1.52 4.09 13.71
CA ASN A 160 2.86 4.43 14.20
C ASN A 160 3.90 3.42 13.75
N MET A 161 3.63 2.12 13.87
CA MET A 161 4.58 1.08 13.44
C MET A 161 4.87 1.17 11.94
N LEU A 162 3.84 1.41 11.12
CA LEU A 162 4.00 1.57 9.67
C LEU A 162 4.76 2.87 9.33
N ALA A 163 4.38 4.01 9.92
CA ALA A 163 5.05 5.29 9.71
C ALA A 163 6.52 5.26 10.16
N ASN A 164 6.82 4.70 11.33
CA ASN A 164 8.18 4.54 11.83
C ASN A 164 9.05 3.72 10.87
N SER A 165 8.49 2.66 10.28
CA SER A 165 9.21 1.87 9.28
C SER A 165 9.55 2.69 8.03
N LYS A 166 8.65 3.57 7.59
CA LYS A 166 8.89 4.46 6.45
C LYS A 166 9.95 5.52 6.76
N VAL A 167 9.84 6.19 7.89
CA VAL A 167 10.82 7.20 8.34
C VAL A 167 12.22 6.57 8.46
N ALA A 168 12.32 5.36 9.01
CA ALA A 168 13.58 4.65 9.11
C ALA A 168 14.19 4.30 7.74
N ARG A 169 13.36 3.87 6.78
CA ARG A 169 13.80 3.65 5.40
C ARG A 169 14.27 4.94 4.74
N GLN A 170 13.58 6.07 4.94
CA GLN A 170 14.01 7.37 4.43
C GLN A 170 15.36 7.81 5.02
N VAL A 171 15.54 7.67 6.33
CA VAL A 171 16.81 7.98 7.01
C VAL A 171 17.93 7.10 6.47
N THR A 172 17.69 5.80 6.33
CA THR A 172 18.69 4.84 5.82
C THR A 172 19.07 5.16 4.38
N SER A 173 18.09 5.29 3.49
CA SER A 173 18.33 5.66 2.09
C SER A 173 19.07 6.99 1.98
N LYS A 174 18.62 8.04 2.68
CA LYS A 174 19.31 9.35 2.67
C LYS A 174 20.75 9.29 3.19
N ALA A 175 21.03 8.44 4.17
CA ALA A 175 22.36 8.34 4.76
C ALA A 175 23.37 7.61 3.85
N PHE A 176 22.91 6.63 3.06
CA PHE A 176 23.81 5.72 2.34
C PHE A 176 23.70 5.80 0.81
N ASN A 177 22.57 6.25 0.26
CA ASN A 177 22.39 6.46 -1.18
C ASN A 177 22.87 7.87 -1.57
N PRO A 178 24.00 8.03 -2.28
CA PRO A 178 24.52 9.33 -2.67
C PRO A 178 23.62 10.07 -3.68
N ASN A 179 22.69 9.35 -4.32
CA ASN A 179 21.73 9.89 -5.28
C ASN A 179 20.31 9.98 -4.71
N TYR A 180 20.17 9.89 -3.38
CA TYR A 180 18.87 9.88 -2.71
C TYR A 180 17.97 11.02 -3.20
N THR A 181 16.82 10.64 -3.76
CA THR A 181 15.81 11.56 -4.26
C THR A 181 14.46 11.23 -3.64
N PHE A 182 13.92 12.17 -2.87
CA PHE A 182 12.62 12.01 -2.22
C PHE A 182 11.95 13.38 -2.09
N THR A 183 11.05 13.69 -3.03
CA THR A 183 10.40 15.00 -3.14
C THR A 183 9.12 15.05 -2.32
N ALA A 184 8.55 16.25 -2.13
CA ALA A 184 7.23 16.40 -1.49
C ALA A 184 6.11 15.67 -2.25
N THR A 185 6.20 15.58 -3.58
CA THR A 185 5.26 14.79 -4.40
C THR A 185 5.39 13.30 -4.10
N VAL A 186 6.62 12.81 -3.97
CA VAL A 186 6.90 11.41 -3.60
C VAL A 186 6.44 11.10 -2.17
N GLU A 187 6.60 12.03 -1.22
CA GLU A 187 6.07 11.89 0.15
C GLU A 187 4.56 11.65 0.14
N ASN A 188 3.79 12.49 -0.55
CA ASN A 188 2.34 12.35 -0.62
C ASN A 188 1.91 11.00 -1.21
N PHE A 189 2.61 10.52 -2.24
CA PHE A 189 2.36 9.21 -2.82
C PHE A 189 2.72 8.09 -1.83
N SER A 190 3.88 8.19 -1.20
CA SER A 190 4.37 7.15 -0.30
C SER A 190 3.54 6.99 0.98
N LEU A 191 2.95 8.07 1.49
CA LEU A 191 1.98 7.98 2.60
C LEU A 191 0.78 7.08 2.21
N GLY A 192 0.32 7.15 0.97
CA GLY A 192 -0.72 6.26 0.43
C GLY A 192 -0.29 4.80 0.38
N GLU A 193 0.96 4.52 -0.01
CA GLU A 193 1.51 3.17 -0.03
C GLU A 193 1.64 2.57 1.37
N VAL A 194 2.07 3.37 2.35
CA VAL A 194 2.19 2.96 3.76
C VAL A 194 0.81 2.71 4.38
N ALA A 195 -0.21 3.45 3.94
CA ALA A 195 -1.60 3.23 4.34
C ALA A 195 -2.24 1.97 3.70
N ALA A 196 -1.78 1.55 2.52
CA ALA A 196 -2.41 0.50 1.72
C ALA A 196 -2.63 -0.84 2.45
N PRO A 197 -1.70 -1.35 3.30
CA PRO A 197 -1.94 -2.57 4.06
C PRO A 197 -3.16 -2.48 4.99
N ILE A 198 -3.38 -1.34 5.66
CA ILE A 198 -4.57 -1.09 6.50
C ILE A 198 -5.82 -1.08 5.63
N ILE A 199 -5.77 -0.37 4.51
CA ILE A 199 -6.90 -0.21 3.60
C ILE A 199 -7.36 -1.55 3.04
N VAL A 200 -6.44 -2.45 2.68
CA VAL A 200 -6.80 -3.71 2.00
C VAL A 200 -6.99 -4.87 2.98
N PHE A 201 -6.12 -5.01 3.98
CA PHE A 201 -6.07 -6.17 4.86
C PHE A 201 -6.52 -5.89 6.30
N GLY A 202 -6.65 -4.61 6.67
CA GLY A 202 -6.83 -4.19 8.06
C GLY A 202 -8.21 -3.59 8.38
N ASP A 203 -8.27 -2.84 9.46
CA ASP A 203 -9.40 -2.04 9.89
C ASP A 203 -9.09 -0.54 9.63
N ILE A 204 -9.89 0.07 8.75
CA ILE A 204 -9.73 1.46 8.31
C ILE A 204 -10.04 2.44 9.43
N ASP A 205 -11.03 2.14 10.27
CA ASP A 205 -11.45 3.04 11.34
C ASP A 205 -10.44 3.03 12.50
N ALA A 206 -9.92 1.84 12.82
CA ALA A 206 -8.91 1.69 13.84
C ALA A 206 -7.50 2.07 13.36
N GLY A 207 -7.26 2.12 12.04
CA GLY A 207 -5.92 2.37 11.50
C GLY A 207 -4.95 1.22 11.80
N THR A 208 -5.44 -0.02 11.77
CA THR A 208 -4.67 -1.21 12.17
C THR A 208 -4.72 -2.34 11.15
N VAL A 209 -3.71 -3.22 11.14
CA VAL A 209 -3.66 -4.39 10.25
C VAL A 209 -2.93 -5.56 10.89
N ASN A 210 -3.37 -6.80 10.65
CA ASN A 210 -2.66 -7.99 11.12
C ASN A 210 -1.32 -8.15 10.38
N LYS A 211 -0.22 -8.16 11.14
CA LYS A 211 1.16 -8.28 10.64
C LYS A 211 1.37 -9.48 9.72
N THR A 212 0.79 -10.63 10.05
CA THR A 212 0.93 -11.87 9.29
C THR A 212 0.39 -11.71 7.87
N LEU A 213 -0.72 -10.99 7.69
CA LEU A 213 -1.30 -10.73 6.37
C LEU A 213 -0.39 -9.82 5.53
N VAL A 214 0.21 -8.81 6.16
CA VAL A 214 1.15 -7.88 5.51
C VAL A 214 2.42 -8.61 5.08
N GLU A 215 3.04 -9.37 5.97
CA GLU A 215 4.24 -10.14 5.67
C GLU A 215 4.00 -11.14 4.55
N TYR A 216 2.92 -11.92 4.64
CA TYR A 216 2.54 -12.87 3.60
C TYR A 216 2.35 -12.19 2.25
N PHE A 217 1.64 -11.07 2.21
CA PHE A 217 1.37 -10.33 0.98
C PHE A 217 2.67 -9.84 0.31
N PHE A 218 3.56 -9.17 1.04
CA PHE A 218 4.81 -8.64 0.47
C PHE A 218 5.75 -9.75 0.00
N GLN A 219 5.87 -10.83 0.77
CA GLN A 219 6.81 -11.91 0.47
C GLN A 219 6.37 -12.80 -0.68
N ASN A 220 5.05 -12.96 -0.88
CA ASN A 220 4.51 -13.91 -1.85
C ASN A 220 3.85 -13.23 -3.06
N GLU A 221 3.61 -11.91 -2.99
CA GLU A 221 2.79 -11.17 -3.96
C GLU A 221 1.50 -11.94 -4.27
N ARG A 222 0.80 -12.28 -3.19
CA ARG A 222 -0.38 -13.14 -3.15
C ARG A 222 -1.40 -12.59 -2.14
N LEU A 223 -2.67 -12.62 -2.51
CA LEU A 223 -3.76 -12.30 -1.59
C LEU A 223 -3.80 -13.36 -0.47
N PRO A 224 -3.83 -12.98 0.81
CA PRO A 224 -3.73 -13.91 1.93
C PRO A 224 -5.05 -14.66 2.23
N ALA A 225 -5.77 -15.11 1.19
CA ALA A 225 -7.06 -15.78 1.33
C ALA A 225 -6.96 -17.09 2.13
N GLU A 226 -5.86 -17.82 2.01
CA GLU A 226 -5.58 -19.03 2.80
C GLU A 226 -5.33 -18.74 4.29
N LEU A 227 -5.02 -17.50 4.64
CA LEU A 227 -4.91 -17.02 6.02
C LEU A 227 -6.24 -16.45 6.55
N GLY A 228 -7.33 -16.60 5.78
CA GLY A 228 -8.66 -16.13 6.15
C GLY A 228 -8.96 -14.68 5.75
N TRP A 229 -8.10 -14.02 4.97
CA TRP A 229 -8.44 -12.72 4.42
C TRP A 229 -9.57 -12.85 3.39
N ALA A 230 -10.47 -11.88 3.41
CA ALA A 230 -11.48 -11.71 2.38
C ALA A 230 -11.55 -10.23 1.98
N LYS A 231 -11.90 -9.99 0.71
CA LYS A 231 -12.22 -8.66 0.21
C LYS A 231 -13.25 -7.97 1.11
N LYS A 232 -13.08 -6.67 1.38
CA LYS A 232 -14.03 -5.90 2.18
C LYS A 232 -15.43 -5.93 1.55
N SER A 233 -16.45 -6.06 2.40
CA SER A 233 -17.85 -6.00 1.96
C SER A 233 -18.32 -4.57 1.65
N GLN A 234 -17.78 -3.58 2.37
CA GLN A 234 -18.02 -2.17 2.10
C GLN A 234 -17.13 -1.67 0.97
N VAL A 235 -17.69 -0.84 0.10
CA VAL A 235 -16.97 -0.23 -1.01
C VAL A 235 -15.94 0.75 -0.45
N ILE A 236 -14.71 0.66 -0.93
CA ILE A 236 -13.62 1.54 -0.53
C ILE A 236 -13.62 2.76 -1.47
N SER A 237 -13.72 3.93 -0.87
CA SER A 237 -13.76 5.23 -1.54
C SER A 237 -12.45 5.99 -1.35
N GLN A 238 -12.29 7.11 -2.06
CA GLN A 238 -11.15 8.01 -1.86
C GLN A 238 -11.10 8.59 -0.43
N GLU A 239 -12.25 8.82 0.20
CA GLU A 239 -12.33 9.34 1.58
C GLU A 239 -11.72 8.36 2.58
N ASP A 240 -11.97 7.06 2.40
CA ASP A 240 -11.39 6.00 3.23
C ASP A 240 -9.86 5.97 3.11
N ILE A 241 -9.33 6.16 1.89
CA ILE A 241 -7.88 6.26 1.67
C ILE A 241 -7.32 7.47 2.41
N LEU A 242 -7.93 8.65 2.24
CA LEU A 242 -7.47 9.90 2.84
C LEU A 242 -7.48 9.84 4.37
N LYS A 243 -8.47 9.18 4.96
CA LYS A 243 -8.56 8.95 6.40
C LYS A 243 -7.33 8.22 6.94
N VAL A 244 -6.94 7.12 6.31
CA VAL A 244 -5.76 6.34 6.76
C VAL A 244 -4.46 7.08 6.43
N VAL A 245 -4.37 7.74 5.28
CA VAL A 245 -3.22 8.59 4.92
C VAL A 245 -2.99 9.67 5.97
N GLU A 246 -4.06 10.31 6.48
CA GLU A 246 -3.95 11.30 7.54
C GLU A 246 -3.43 10.69 8.86
N MET A 247 -3.85 9.47 9.19
CA MET A 247 -3.31 8.74 10.36
C MET A 247 -1.80 8.48 10.21
N ILE A 248 -1.36 7.99 9.04
CA ILE A 248 0.07 7.76 8.75
C ILE A 248 0.85 9.08 8.78
N ASN A 249 0.33 10.14 8.18
CA ASN A 249 0.98 11.44 8.14
C ASN A 249 1.14 12.07 9.54
N LYS A 250 0.14 11.92 10.41
CA LYS A 250 0.26 12.35 11.82
C LYS A 250 1.32 11.52 12.54
N ALA A 251 1.34 10.21 12.31
CA ALA A 251 2.26 9.27 12.95
C ALA A 251 3.71 9.39 12.44
N SER A 252 3.94 9.94 11.24
CA SER A 252 5.29 10.19 10.72
C SER A 252 5.96 11.41 11.32
N SER A 253 5.18 12.30 11.96
CA SER A 253 5.73 13.46 12.68
C SER A 253 6.56 13.01 13.88
N LEU A 254 7.84 13.37 13.86
CA LEU A 254 8.74 13.20 15.01
C LEU A 254 8.58 14.32 16.06
N ILE A 255 7.75 15.33 15.76
CA ILE A 255 7.48 16.46 16.65
C ILE A 255 6.23 16.13 17.46
N THR A 256 6.39 16.07 18.79
CA THR A 256 5.27 15.99 19.73
C THR A 256 4.73 17.38 20.00
N GLY A 257 3.40 17.55 20.04
CA GLY A 257 2.81 18.80 20.52
C GLY A 257 3.31 19.12 21.93
N SER A 258 3.53 20.39 22.24
CA SER A 258 3.61 20.79 23.64
C SER A 258 2.25 20.51 24.24
N GLU A 259 2.14 19.55 25.16
CA GLU A 259 1.11 19.63 26.19
C GLU A 259 1.16 21.08 26.68
N GLU A 260 0.13 21.89 26.40
CA GLU A 260 -0.03 23.15 27.11
C GLU A 260 0.00 22.77 28.58
N ALA A 261 1.12 23.05 29.22
CA ALA A 261 1.34 22.71 30.58
C ALA A 261 0.16 23.29 31.36
N LYS A 262 -0.77 22.44 31.80
CA LYS A 262 -1.75 22.74 32.86
C LYS A 262 -1.03 22.92 34.20
N HIS A 263 0.21 23.41 34.18
CA HIS A 263 0.85 24.02 35.31
C HIS A 263 0.45 25.50 35.25
N GLN A 264 -0.54 25.84 36.07
CA GLN A 264 -0.79 27.22 36.47
C GLN A 264 0.55 27.91 36.70
N ALA A 265 0.88 28.88 35.86
CA ALA A 265 2.00 29.77 36.09
C ALA A 265 1.72 30.56 37.37
N LYS A 266 2.14 30.02 38.52
CA LYS A 266 2.59 30.83 39.65
C LYS A 266 4.07 31.09 39.45
N ILE A 267 4.40 31.89 38.42
CA ILE A 267 5.69 32.56 38.38
C ILE A 267 5.45 33.95 38.93
N ARG A 268 5.75 34.09 40.24
CA ARG A 268 6.10 35.37 40.84
C ARG A 268 7.49 35.75 40.31
N ASP A 269 7.63 37.02 40.00
CA ASP A 269 8.84 37.78 39.67
C ASP A 269 10.20 37.11 39.89
N LEU A 270 11.05 37.17 38.87
CA LEU A 270 12.46 37.49 39.07
C LEU A 270 13.06 38.18 37.83
N HIS A 271 13.27 39.49 37.97
CA HIS A 271 14.10 40.32 37.10
C HIS A 271 15.59 40.22 37.47
N MET A 272 16.44 40.58 36.50
CA MET A 272 17.89 40.97 36.58
C MET A 272 18.92 39.83 36.45
N GLY A 273 20.02 39.95 35.69
CA GLY A 273 20.55 41.13 35.01
C GLY A 273 21.77 40.83 34.13
N PHE A 274 22.03 41.77 33.23
CA PHE A 274 23.20 41.90 32.35
C PHE A 274 24.42 42.48 33.11
N SER A 275 25.62 42.23 32.56
CA SER A 275 26.95 42.82 32.87
C SER A 275 27.71 42.14 34.02
N VAL A 276 29.01 41.80 33.96
CA VAL A 276 30.19 42.54 33.48
C VAL A 276 31.34 41.53 33.23
N LEU A 277 32.20 41.76 32.23
CA LEU A 277 33.64 41.44 32.34
C LEU A 277 34.45 42.31 31.37
N ALA A 278 34.90 43.46 31.87
CA ALA A 278 36.04 44.22 31.37
C ALA A 278 36.79 44.81 32.56
N GLN A 279 38.05 44.38 32.78
CA GLN A 279 39.25 45.19 33.08
C GLN A 279 40.32 44.42 33.88
N LEU A 280 41.57 44.83 33.61
CA LEU A 280 42.91 44.56 34.20
C LEU A 280 43.81 43.90 33.13
N LYS A 281 44.80 44.54 32.51
CA LYS A 281 45.58 45.77 32.75
C LYS A 281 45.94 46.41 31.41
#